data_AF-A0A8S1CAH9-F1
#
_entry.id   AF-A0A8S1CAH9-F1
#
_cell.length_a   1.000
_cell.length_b   1.000
_cell.length_c   1.000
_cell.angle_alpha   90.00
_cell.angle_beta   90.00
_cell.angle_gamma   90.00
#
_symmetry.space_group_name_H-M   'P 1'
#
loop_
_entity.id
_entity.type
_entity.pdbx_description
1 polymer ?
#
loop_
_entity_poly.entity_id
_entity_poly.type
_entity_poly.pdbx_seq_one_letter_code
_entity_poly.pdbx_strand_id
1 'polypeptide(L)'
;MVHLINNVTKAELQRQQFDDVVFDILQKLVYEREAVIVVEAIKCIAALVIKVDHKYNQPFEIGRYDNVLKILLFQMEFEQGLELRRAYVESLLLYLEAGSVSLILWSQRILRVISEYLMIEDASGGASQLLALKALLVFLKKTWPRANSNANQTLTIVLRLLLGVTKREPCIIMKKDVKCQILDLIKECLQLLSSLAPVKCRELLKGVEQVPAGDEFWSVLNSIPELK
;
A
#
# COMPACT_ATOMS: atom_id res chain seq x y z
N MET A 1 -22.96 2.99 -5.53
CA MET A 1 -22.81 4.46 -5.66
C MET A 1 -21.66 4.85 -6.59
N VAL A 2 -20.52 4.14 -6.58
CA VAL A 2 -19.41 4.29 -7.56
C VAL A 2 -19.88 4.35 -9.02
N HIS A 3 -20.78 3.45 -9.43
CA HIS A 3 -21.34 3.43 -10.80
C HIS A 3 -22.04 4.75 -11.18
N LEU A 4 -22.70 5.42 -10.24
CA LEU A 4 -23.33 6.72 -10.50
C LEU A 4 -22.27 7.81 -10.68
N ILE A 5 -21.28 7.86 -9.79
CA ILE A 5 -20.16 8.81 -9.88
C ILE A 5 -19.40 8.65 -11.21
N ASN A 6 -19.20 7.41 -11.67
CA ASN A 6 -18.50 7.14 -12.92
C ASN A 6 -19.31 7.59 -14.15
N ASN A 7 -20.64 7.48 -14.13
CA ASN A 7 -21.51 7.77 -15.28
C ASN A 7 -22.05 9.21 -15.35
N VAL A 8 -22.00 9.98 -14.27
CA VAL A 8 -22.41 11.41 -14.27
C VAL A 8 -21.23 12.29 -14.68
N THR A 9 -21.42 13.33 -15.48
CA THR A 9 -20.30 14.21 -15.90
C THR A 9 -19.75 15.04 -14.73
N LYS A 10 -18.51 15.53 -14.85
CA LYS A 10 -17.93 16.45 -13.84
C LYS A 10 -18.79 17.70 -13.63
N ALA A 11 -19.29 18.30 -14.71
CA ALA A 11 -20.11 19.51 -14.67
C ALA A 11 -21.44 19.27 -13.93
N GLU A 12 -22.04 18.09 -14.09
CA GLU A 12 -23.25 17.71 -13.36
C GLU A 12 -22.98 17.46 -11.88
N LEU A 13 -21.84 16.87 -11.51
CA LEU A 13 -21.44 16.69 -10.11
C LEU A 13 -21.14 18.03 -9.42
N GLN A 14 -20.54 18.98 -10.13
CA GLN A 14 -20.24 20.31 -9.59
C GLN A 14 -21.46 21.24 -9.56
N ARG A 15 -22.54 20.88 -10.27
CA ARG A 15 -23.78 21.65 -10.26
C ARG A 15 -24.35 21.63 -8.85
N GLN A 16 -24.61 22.82 -8.30
CA GLN A 16 -25.14 22.99 -6.94
C GLN A 16 -24.25 22.39 -5.84
N GLN A 17 -22.93 22.26 -6.05
CA GLN A 17 -21.98 21.70 -5.06
C GLN A 17 -22.36 20.27 -4.62
N PHE A 18 -22.97 19.49 -5.51
CA PHE A 18 -23.39 18.12 -5.20
C PHE A 18 -22.18 17.24 -4.85
N ASP A 19 -21.02 17.50 -5.45
CA ASP A 19 -19.75 16.88 -5.11
C ASP A 19 -19.35 17.13 -3.65
N ASP A 20 -19.56 18.33 -3.11
CA ASP A 20 -19.25 18.66 -1.71
C ASP A 20 -20.16 17.90 -0.75
N VAL A 21 -21.47 17.90 -1.03
CA VAL A 21 -22.45 17.19 -0.20
C VAL A 21 -22.20 15.69 -0.20
N VAL A 22 -21.94 15.11 -1.36
CA VAL A 22 -21.62 13.67 -1.49
C VAL A 22 -20.32 13.37 -0.76
N PHE A 23 -19.30 14.21 -0.90
CA PHE A 23 -18.02 14.04 -0.20
C PHE A 23 -18.20 14.07 1.32
N ASP A 24 -18.96 15.03 1.86
CA ASP A 24 -19.23 15.15 3.30
C ASP A 24 -19.99 13.93 3.86
N ILE A 25 -20.96 13.40 3.12
CA ILE A 25 -21.69 12.18 3.51
C ILE A 25 -20.73 10.99 3.51
N LEU A 26 -19.97 10.81 2.43
CA LEU A 26 -19.03 9.69 2.31
C LEU A 26 -17.95 9.75 3.39
N GLN A 27 -17.45 10.94 3.75
CA GLN A 27 -16.48 11.09 4.84
C GLN A 27 -17.03 10.58 6.17
N LYS A 28 -18.31 10.82 6.47
CA LYS A 28 -18.94 10.31 7.70
C LYS A 28 -19.00 8.78 7.69
N LEU A 29 -19.30 8.18 6.54
CA LEU A 29 -19.37 6.73 6.39
C LEU A 29 -18.01 6.03 6.56
N VAL A 30 -16.89 6.73 6.38
CA VAL A 30 -15.54 6.17 6.64
C VAL A 30 -15.29 5.91 8.13
N TYR A 31 -16.04 6.57 9.02
CA TYR A 31 -15.94 6.36 10.47
C TYR A 31 -16.84 5.22 11.00
N GLU A 32 -17.65 4.62 10.14
CA GLU A 32 -18.42 3.44 10.50
C GLU A 32 -17.50 2.24 10.77
N ARG A 33 -18.01 1.25 11.53
CA ARG A 33 -17.25 0.05 11.88
C ARG A 33 -17.54 -1.15 10.97
N GLU A 34 -18.46 -1.00 10.04
CA GLU A 34 -18.81 -2.05 9.09
C GLU A 34 -17.86 -2.02 7.88
N ALA A 35 -17.06 -3.08 7.72
CA ALA A 35 -16.04 -3.16 6.66
C ALA A 35 -16.60 -2.92 5.26
N VAL A 36 -17.80 -3.45 4.96
CA VAL A 36 -18.46 -3.27 3.66
C VAL A 36 -18.78 -1.80 3.41
N ILE A 37 -19.30 -1.09 4.41
CA ILE A 37 -19.65 0.34 4.30
C ILE A 37 -18.39 1.17 4.10
N VAL A 38 -17.34 0.91 4.89
CA VAL A 38 -16.08 1.65 4.84
C VAL A 38 -15.39 1.48 3.48
N VAL A 39 -15.30 0.25 2.97
CA VAL A 39 -14.67 -0.02 1.66
C VAL A 39 -15.41 0.67 0.53
N GLU A 40 -16.75 0.57 0.51
CA GLU A 40 -17.56 1.22 -0.52
C GLU A 40 -17.49 2.74 -0.43
N ALA A 41 -17.47 3.29 0.80
CA ALA A 41 -17.29 4.72 1.00
C ALA A 41 -15.95 5.19 0.45
N ILE A 42 -14.84 4.51 0.75
CA ILE A 42 -13.51 4.89 0.26
C ILE A 42 -13.42 4.74 -1.27
N LYS A 43 -13.98 3.67 -1.85
CA LYS A 43 -14.07 3.49 -3.32
C LYS A 43 -14.84 4.64 -3.98
N CYS A 44 -15.96 5.05 -3.39
CA CYS A 44 -16.74 6.18 -3.89
C CYS A 44 -15.97 7.50 -3.78
N ILE A 45 -15.29 7.73 -2.65
CA ILE A 45 -14.49 8.93 -2.46
C ILE A 45 -13.34 8.99 -3.47
N ALA A 46 -12.62 7.89 -3.67
CA ALA A 46 -11.54 7.82 -4.65
C ALA A 46 -12.06 8.19 -6.05
N ALA A 47 -13.16 7.57 -6.49
CA ALA A 47 -13.77 7.88 -7.78
C ALA A 47 -14.21 9.35 -7.90
N LEU A 48 -14.80 9.91 -6.85
CA LEU A 48 -15.25 11.31 -6.81
C LEU A 48 -14.06 12.28 -6.89
N VAL A 49 -13.05 12.06 -6.05
CA VAL A 49 -11.88 12.94 -5.95
C VAL A 49 -11.06 12.91 -7.24
N ILE A 50 -10.82 11.74 -7.83
CA ILE A 50 -10.13 11.61 -9.13
C ILE A 50 -10.87 12.42 -10.21
N LYS A 51 -12.20 12.45 -10.16
CA LYS A 51 -13.03 13.09 -11.18
C LYS A 51 -13.16 14.60 -10.98
N VAL A 52 -13.27 15.05 -9.74
CA VAL A 52 -13.67 16.43 -9.43
C VAL A 52 -12.48 17.29 -8.98
N ASP A 53 -11.54 16.74 -8.23
CA ASP A 53 -10.47 17.51 -7.61
C ASP A 53 -9.35 17.85 -8.62
N HIS A 54 -9.28 19.13 -9.01
CA HIS A 54 -8.22 19.61 -9.91
C HIS A 54 -6.82 19.59 -9.26
N LYS A 55 -6.76 19.64 -7.92
CA LYS A 55 -5.50 19.64 -7.16
C LYS A 55 -4.88 18.25 -7.05
N TYR A 56 -5.63 17.22 -7.39
CA TYR A 56 -5.18 15.83 -7.44
C TYR A 56 -3.87 15.63 -8.24
N ASN A 57 -3.69 16.43 -9.30
CA ASN A 57 -2.50 16.38 -10.15
C ASN A 57 -1.49 17.51 -9.87
N GLN A 58 -1.73 18.36 -8.86
CA GLN A 58 -0.80 19.43 -8.50
C GLN A 58 0.13 18.91 -7.40
N PRO A 59 1.43 18.74 -7.69
CA PRO A 59 2.39 18.34 -6.68
C PRO A 59 2.42 19.38 -5.56
N PHE A 60 2.44 18.92 -4.29
CA PHE A 60 2.67 19.73 -3.09
C PHE A 60 1.50 20.58 -2.57
N GLU A 61 0.33 20.55 -3.20
CA GLU A 61 -0.89 21.12 -2.61
C GLU A 61 -1.73 20.04 -1.93
N ILE A 62 -2.07 20.26 -0.65
CA ILE A 62 -2.96 19.36 0.09
C ILE A 62 -4.40 19.56 -0.43
N GLY A 63 -4.94 18.53 -1.07
CA GLY A 63 -6.29 18.51 -1.64
C GLY A 63 -7.30 17.65 -0.87
N ARG A 64 -8.48 17.43 -1.47
CA ARG A 64 -9.49 16.51 -0.90
C ARG A 64 -8.95 15.08 -0.86
N TYR A 65 -8.13 14.72 -1.85
CA TYR A 65 -7.41 13.45 -1.90
C TYR A 65 -6.58 13.20 -0.64
N ASP A 66 -5.74 14.16 -0.27
CA ASP A 66 -4.85 14.08 0.90
C ASP A 66 -5.62 13.99 2.22
N ASN A 67 -6.73 14.73 2.35
CA ASN A 67 -7.57 14.68 3.55
C ASN A 67 -8.15 13.27 3.78
N VAL A 68 -8.60 12.61 2.72
CA VAL A 68 -9.15 11.27 2.81
C VAL A 68 -8.06 10.25 3.08
N LEU A 69 -6.90 10.38 2.42
CA LEU A 69 -5.75 9.52 2.70
C LEU A 69 -5.30 9.67 4.17
N LYS A 70 -5.33 10.89 4.72
CA LYS A 70 -5.03 11.16 6.12
C LYS A 70 -6.00 10.45 7.06
N ILE A 71 -7.30 10.47 6.77
CA ILE A 71 -8.34 9.76 7.53
C ILE A 71 -8.12 8.25 7.43
N LEU A 72 -7.94 7.72 6.22
CA LEU A 72 -7.70 6.30 5.99
C LEU A 72 -6.49 5.80 6.79
N LEU A 73 -5.35 6.49 6.68
CA LEU A 73 -4.13 6.14 7.42
C LEU A 73 -4.34 6.21 8.94
N PHE A 74 -5.15 7.16 9.42
CA PHE A 74 -5.48 7.25 10.85
C PHE A 74 -6.29 6.05 11.32
N GLN A 75 -7.29 5.62 10.57
CA GLN A 75 -8.05 4.42 10.91
C GLN A 75 -7.15 3.18 10.89
N MET A 76 -6.26 3.07 9.90
CA MET A 76 -5.35 1.94 9.77
C MET A 76 -4.36 1.78 10.93
N GLU A 77 -3.86 2.89 11.47
CA GLU A 77 -2.85 2.87 12.55
C GLU A 77 -3.35 2.23 13.85
N PHE A 78 -4.65 2.26 14.12
CA PHE A 78 -5.23 1.76 15.37
C PHE A 78 -6.14 0.54 15.17
N GLU A 79 -6.28 0.05 13.94
CA GLU A 79 -7.20 -1.05 13.65
C GLU A 79 -6.64 -2.41 14.07
N GLN A 80 -7.45 -3.19 14.78
CA GLN A 80 -7.09 -4.53 15.27
C GLN A 80 -7.97 -5.64 14.67
N GLY A 81 -9.16 -5.30 14.17
CA GLY A 81 -10.06 -6.25 13.52
C GLY A 81 -9.52 -6.68 12.16
N LEU A 82 -9.21 -7.96 12.00
CA LEU A 82 -8.59 -8.50 10.78
C LEU A 82 -9.41 -8.23 9.51
N GLU A 83 -10.74 -8.32 9.60
CA GLU A 83 -11.64 -8.01 8.47
C GLU A 83 -11.55 -6.54 8.06
N LEU A 84 -11.55 -5.62 9.02
CA LEU A 84 -11.39 -4.18 8.77
C LEU A 84 -10.00 -3.86 8.24
N ARG A 85 -8.94 -4.48 8.77
CA ARG A 85 -7.58 -4.31 8.24
C ARG A 85 -7.52 -4.75 6.77
N ARG A 86 -8.12 -5.88 6.41
CA ARG A 86 -8.20 -6.31 5.01
C ARG A 86 -8.92 -5.28 4.13
N ALA A 87 -10.07 -4.80 4.58
CA ALA A 87 -10.84 -3.75 3.93
C ALA A 87 -10.02 -2.46 3.73
N TYR A 88 -9.30 -2.03 4.77
CA TYR A 88 -8.49 -0.82 4.71
C TYR A 88 -7.29 -0.97 3.78
N VAL A 89 -6.61 -2.13 3.74
CA VAL A 89 -5.47 -2.30 2.84
C VAL A 89 -5.88 -2.43 1.39
N GLU A 90 -7.03 -3.06 1.10
CA GLU A 90 -7.63 -3.03 -0.24
C GLU A 90 -7.93 -1.59 -0.66
N SER A 91 -8.52 -0.81 0.24
CA SER A 91 -8.84 0.59 0.01
C SER A 91 -7.59 1.46 -0.18
N LEU A 92 -6.54 1.22 0.61
CA LEU A 92 -5.25 1.89 0.49
C LEU A 92 -4.61 1.59 -0.87
N LEU A 93 -4.62 0.33 -1.32
CA LEU A 93 -4.10 -0.04 -2.64
C LEU A 93 -4.78 0.76 -3.75
N LEU A 94 -6.12 0.80 -3.75
CA LEU A 94 -6.89 1.58 -4.74
C LEU A 94 -6.53 3.07 -4.69
N TYR A 95 -6.36 3.61 -3.49
CA TYR A 95 -5.93 4.98 -3.31
C TYR A 95 -4.55 5.22 -3.93
N LEU A 96 -3.58 4.36 -3.65
CA LEU A 96 -2.21 4.48 -4.17
C LEU A 96 -2.13 4.30 -5.69
N GLU A 97 -2.96 3.42 -6.27
CA GLU A 97 -3.04 3.21 -7.72
C GLU A 97 -3.53 4.46 -8.43
N ALA A 98 -4.57 5.09 -7.88
CA ALA A 98 -5.04 6.38 -8.33
C ALA A 98 -3.93 7.43 -8.18
N GLY A 99 -3.39 7.58 -6.97
CA GLY A 99 -2.53 8.68 -6.56
C GLY A 99 -1.37 9.02 -7.50
N SER A 100 -0.95 10.28 -7.43
CA SER A 100 0.18 10.82 -8.19
C SER A 100 1.47 10.79 -7.36
N VAL A 101 2.52 11.44 -7.86
CA VAL A 101 3.78 11.60 -7.12
C VAL A 101 3.60 12.34 -5.78
N SER A 102 2.49 13.05 -5.56
CA SER A 102 2.17 13.73 -4.29
C SER A 102 2.15 12.80 -3.06
N LEU A 103 1.98 11.49 -3.27
CA LEU A 103 2.09 10.45 -2.23
C LEU A 103 3.41 10.51 -1.43
N ILE A 104 4.45 11.13 -1.99
CA ILE A 104 5.71 11.39 -1.26
C ILE A 104 5.52 12.16 0.05
N LEU A 105 4.48 13.01 0.15
CA LEU A 105 4.18 13.78 1.36
C LEU A 105 3.77 12.87 2.54
N TRP A 106 3.21 11.71 2.23
CA TRP A 106 2.68 10.75 3.21
C TRP A 106 3.60 9.54 3.40
N SER A 107 4.80 9.58 2.80
CA SER A 107 5.68 8.43 2.66
C SER A 107 6.03 7.73 3.98
N GLN A 108 6.42 8.46 5.01
CA GLN A 108 6.75 7.87 6.32
C GLN A 108 5.55 7.14 6.94
N ARG A 109 4.35 7.73 6.84
CA ARG A 109 3.13 7.19 7.43
C ARG A 109 2.63 5.97 6.66
N ILE A 110 2.64 6.05 5.33
CA ILE A 110 2.29 4.93 4.44
C ILE A 110 3.22 3.73 4.70
N LEU A 111 4.54 3.95 4.73
CA LEU A 111 5.50 2.87 4.97
C LEU A 111 5.33 2.23 6.35
N ARG A 112 5.00 3.02 7.38
CA ARG A 112 4.71 2.50 8.72
C ARG A 112 3.49 1.59 8.72
N VAL A 113 2.37 2.07 8.20
CA VAL A 113 1.12 1.31 8.14
C VAL A 113 1.31 0.03 7.30
N ILE A 114 1.90 0.14 6.11
CA ILE A 114 2.15 -1.03 5.26
C ILE A 114 3.06 -2.04 5.98
N SER A 115 4.10 -1.59 6.68
CA SER A 115 4.98 -2.48 7.45
C SER A 115 4.24 -3.31 8.47
N GLU A 116 3.27 -2.73 9.19
CA GLU A 116 2.50 -3.45 10.20
C GLU A 116 1.56 -4.47 9.55
N TYR A 117 0.87 -4.07 8.48
CA TYR A 117 -0.07 -4.93 7.77
C TYR A 117 0.61 -6.10 7.05
N LEU A 118 1.87 -5.93 6.63
CA LEU A 118 2.68 -6.99 6.05
C LEU A 118 3.07 -8.06 7.06
N MET A 119 3.02 -7.81 8.37
CA MET A 119 3.44 -8.77 9.40
C MET A 119 2.28 -9.56 10.00
N ILE A 120 1.05 -9.29 9.57
CA ILE A 120 -0.15 -9.92 10.12
C ILE A 120 -0.45 -11.21 9.38
N GLU A 121 -0.64 -12.26 10.16
CA GLU A 121 -1.18 -13.53 9.70
C GLU A 121 -2.66 -13.54 10.01
N ASP A 122 -3.48 -13.72 8.98
CA ASP A 122 -4.92 -13.78 9.11
C ASP A 122 -5.46 -15.10 8.52
N ALA A 123 -6.73 -15.38 8.81
CA ALA A 123 -7.41 -16.55 8.26
C ALA A 123 -7.60 -16.50 6.73
N SER A 124 -7.18 -15.42 6.05
CA SER A 124 -7.33 -15.26 4.60
C SER A 124 -6.31 -16.06 3.79
N GLY A 125 -5.38 -16.75 4.46
CA GLY A 125 -4.32 -17.50 3.79
C GLY A 125 -3.27 -16.62 3.12
N GLY A 126 -3.01 -15.44 3.70
CA GLY A 126 -2.00 -14.49 3.23
C GLY A 126 -2.52 -13.47 2.21
N ALA A 127 -3.82 -13.44 1.92
CA ALA A 127 -4.38 -12.49 0.95
C ALA A 127 -4.21 -11.03 1.40
N SER A 128 -4.35 -10.73 2.69
CA SER A 128 -4.12 -9.38 3.22
C SER A 128 -2.64 -8.95 3.12
N GLN A 129 -1.69 -9.86 3.40
CA GLN A 129 -0.27 -9.60 3.19
C GLN A 129 0.04 -9.35 1.71
N LEU A 130 -0.58 -10.13 0.81
CA LEU A 130 -0.44 -9.94 -0.63
C LEU A 130 -0.95 -8.57 -1.08
N LEU A 131 -2.09 -8.10 -0.57
CA LEU A 131 -2.61 -6.76 -0.84
C LEU A 131 -1.68 -5.67 -0.30
N ALA A 132 -1.17 -5.82 0.92
CA ALA A 132 -0.22 -4.88 1.51
C ALA A 132 1.09 -4.80 0.69
N LEU A 133 1.57 -5.92 0.17
CA LEU A 133 2.78 -5.96 -0.67
C LEU A 133 2.53 -5.31 -2.03
N LYS A 134 1.37 -5.55 -2.65
CA LYS A 134 0.96 -4.83 -3.86
C LYS A 134 0.89 -3.32 -3.63
N ALA A 135 0.32 -2.91 -2.50
CA ALA A 135 0.27 -1.50 -2.10
C ALA A 135 1.68 -0.91 -1.96
N LEU A 136 2.62 -1.65 -1.36
CA LEU A 136 4.01 -1.23 -1.26
C LEU A 136 4.65 -1.03 -2.64
N LEU A 137 4.49 -2.00 -3.53
CA LEU A 137 5.06 -1.94 -4.88
C LEU A 137 4.52 -0.75 -5.68
N VAL A 138 3.19 -0.54 -5.66
CA VAL A 138 2.56 0.62 -6.31
C VAL A 138 3.11 1.92 -5.72
N PHE A 139 3.19 2.01 -4.39
CA PHE A 139 3.76 3.17 -3.72
C PHE A 139 5.20 3.45 -4.16
N LEU A 140 6.06 2.44 -4.26
CA LEU A 140 7.44 2.59 -4.71
C LEU A 140 7.53 3.11 -6.15
N LYS A 141 6.69 2.56 -7.06
CA LYS A 141 6.63 3.02 -8.45
C LYS A 141 6.20 4.49 -8.55
N LYS A 142 5.24 4.92 -7.72
CA LYS A 142 4.72 6.30 -7.72
C LYS A 142 5.64 7.30 -7.01
N THR A 143 6.41 6.84 -6.02
CA THR A 143 7.24 7.68 -5.17
C THR A 143 8.74 7.50 -5.39
N TRP A 144 9.12 7.05 -6.59
CA TRP A 144 10.52 6.85 -6.98
C TRP A 144 11.45 8.03 -6.65
N PRO A 145 11.05 9.32 -6.68
CA PRO A 145 11.95 10.43 -6.31
C PRO A 145 12.41 10.37 -4.84
N ARG A 146 11.64 9.69 -3.97
CA ARG A 146 11.96 9.45 -2.55
C ARG A 146 12.51 8.04 -2.29
N ALA A 147 12.74 7.24 -3.33
CA ALA A 147 13.22 5.86 -3.15
C ALA A 147 14.54 5.83 -2.38
N ASN A 148 15.50 6.72 -2.70
CA ASN A 148 16.77 6.77 -1.97
C ASN A 148 16.58 7.20 -0.50
N SER A 149 15.76 8.21 -0.19
CA SER A 149 15.53 8.61 1.20
C SER A 149 14.86 7.51 2.03
N ASN A 150 13.96 6.74 1.42
CA ASN A 150 13.17 5.72 2.09
C ASN A 150 13.78 4.32 2.02
N ALA A 151 14.85 4.13 1.23
CA ALA A 151 15.43 2.82 0.93
C ALA A 151 15.70 1.99 2.18
N ASN A 152 16.23 2.59 3.24
CA ASN A 152 16.52 1.87 4.49
C ASN A 152 15.26 1.25 5.10
N GLN A 153 14.20 2.05 5.22
CA GLN A 153 12.94 1.60 5.78
C GLN A 153 12.28 0.56 4.85
N THR A 154 12.19 0.86 3.56
CA THR A 154 11.55 -0.03 2.60
C THR A 154 12.27 -1.37 2.48
N LEU A 155 13.60 -1.36 2.34
CA LEU A 155 14.38 -2.59 2.24
C LEU A 155 14.25 -3.42 3.51
N THR A 156 14.28 -2.79 4.69
CA THR A 156 14.04 -3.48 5.97
C THR A 156 12.67 -4.16 6.00
N ILE A 157 11.62 -3.47 5.55
CA ILE A 157 10.27 -4.03 5.46
C ILE A 157 10.24 -5.27 4.55
N VAL A 158 10.80 -5.16 3.35
CA VAL A 158 10.78 -6.23 2.34
C VAL A 158 11.63 -7.43 2.80
N LEU A 159 12.80 -7.20 3.37
CA LEU A 159 13.67 -8.27 3.87
C LEU A 159 13.08 -8.97 5.10
N ARG A 160 12.44 -8.23 6.02
CA ARG A 160 11.70 -8.83 7.14
C ARG A 160 10.57 -9.72 6.65
N LEU A 161 9.82 -9.26 5.64
CA LEU A 161 8.76 -10.06 5.04
C LEU A 161 9.33 -11.32 4.39
N LEU A 162 10.41 -11.21 3.61
CA LEU A 162 11.06 -12.36 2.98
C LEU A 162 11.52 -13.37 4.04
N LEU A 163 12.14 -12.89 5.12
CA LEU A 163 12.57 -13.74 6.22
C LEU A 163 11.38 -14.43 6.89
N GLY A 164 10.28 -13.71 7.12
CA GLY A 164 9.06 -14.28 7.69
C GLY A 164 8.45 -15.36 6.81
N VAL A 165 8.29 -15.09 5.51
CA VAL A 165 7.67 -16.01 4.54
C VAL A 165 8.52 -17.28 4.32
N THR A 166 9.84 -17.15 4.38
CA THR A 166 10.76 -18.29 4.16
C THR A 166 11.03 -19.10 5.43
N LYS A 167 10.93 -18.50 6.63
CA LYS A 167 11.02 -19.23 7.90
C LYS A 167 9.73 -19.95 8.30
N ARG A 168 8.58 -19.59 7.71
CA ARG A 168 7.29 -20.22 8.05
C ARG A 168 7.33 -21.72 7.80
N GLU A 169 7.01 -22.48 8.84
CA GLU A 169 6.73 -23.91 8.71
C GLU A 169 5.50 -24.12 7.80
N PRO A 170 5.46 -25.20 7.02
CA PRO A 170 4.39 -25.49 6.04
C PRO A 170 2.98 -25.65 6.66
N CYS A 171 2.87 -25.57 7.99
CA CYS A 171 1.66 -25.79 8.79
C CYS A 171 0.78 -24.53 8.93
N ILE A 172 1.27 -23.35 8.54
CA ILE A 172 0.59 -22.07 8.80
C ILE A 172 -0.13 -21.61 7.53
N ILE A 173 -1.47 -21.74 7.52
CA ILE A 173 -2.57 -20.96 6.89
C ILE A 173 -2.37 -20.38 5.47
N MET A 174 -1.18 -19.91 5.10
CA MET A 174 -0.82 -19.37 3.80
C MET A 174 -0.89 -20.43 2.69
N LYS A 175 -1.69 -20.14 1.68
CA LYS A 175 -1.81 -21.01 0.51
C LYS A 175 -0.53 -20.96 -0.32
N LYS A 176 -0.14 -22.09 -0.92
CA LYS A 176 1.12 -22.22 -1.68
C LYS A 176 1.19 -21.24 -2.87
N ASP A 177 0.09 -21.06 -3.58
CA ASP A 177 -0.04 -20.10 -4.69
C ASP A 177 0.15 -18.64 -4.21
N VAL A 178 -0.39 -18.31 -3.04
CA VAL A 178 -0.21 -16.99 -2.42
C VAL A 178 1.24 -16.78 -1.99
N LYS A 179 1.89 -17.81 -1.40
CA LYS A 179 3.32 -17.75 -1.06
C LYS A 179 4.16 -17.44 -2.31
N CYS A 180 3.92 -18.14 -3.41
CA CYS A 180 4.64 -17.88 -4.68
C CYS A 180 4.45 -16.42 -5.15
N GLN A 181 3.21 -15.93 -5.18
CA GLN A 181 2.91 -14.54 -5.58
C GLN A 181 3.61 -13.52 -4.68
N ILE A 182 3.65 -13.77 -3.38
CA ILE A 182 4.35 -12.90 -2.42
C ILE A 182 5.86 -12.90 -2.72
N LEU A 183 6.47 -14.07 -2.94
CA LEU A 183 7.89 -14.16 -3.26
C LEU A 183 8.23 -13.45 -4.58
N ASP A 184 7.38 -13.55 -5.59
CA ASP A 184 7.58 -12.85 -6.87
C ASP A 184 7.47 -11.33 -6.72
N LEU A 185 6.49 -10.84 -5.96
CA LEU A 185 6.37 -9.40 -5.67
C LEU A 185 7.50 -8.88 -4.77
N ILE A 186 8.03 -9.69 -3.86
CA ILE A 186 9.24 -9.36 -3.09
C ILE A 186 10.41 -9.14 -4.04
N LYS A 187 10.62 -10.05 -5.00
CA LYS A 187 11.69 -9.90 -6.00
C LYS A 187 11.50 -8.62 -6.80
N GLU A 188 10.29 -8.32 -7.25
CA GLU A 188 9.99 -7.11 -7.99
C GLU A 188 10.28 -5.84 -7.15
N CYS A 189 9.91 -5.83 -5.87
CA CYS A 189 10.24 -4.72 -4.97
C CYS A 189 11.75 -4.54 -4.80
N LEU A 190 12.50 -5.63 -4.63
CA LEU A 190 13.95 -5.61 -4.47
C LEU A 190 14.68 -5.17 -5.76
N GLN A 191 14.20 -5.60 -6.93
CA GLN A 191 14.69 -5.14 -8.23
C GLN A 191 14.42 -3.64 -8.44
N LEU A 192 13.23 -3.19 -8.10
CA LEU A 192 12.89 -1.77 -8.17
C LEU A 192 13.75 -0.94 -7.21
N LEU A 193 13.97 -1.41 -5.98
CA LEU A 193 14.82 -0.72 -5.02
C LEU A 193 16.29 -0.67 -5.44
N SER A 194 16.83 -1.76 -5.96
CA SER A 194 18.23 -1.80 -6.44
C SER A 194 18.46 -0.88 -7.62
N SER A 195 17.50 -0.75 -8.54
CA SER A 195 17.59 0.21 -9.63
C SER A 195 17.48 1.68 -9.16
N LEU A 196 16.61 1.97 -8.18
CA LEU A 196 16.34 3.33 -7.71
C LEU A 196 17.31 3.83 -6.62
N ALA A 197 17.89 2.93 -5.83
CA ALA A 197 18.77 3.25 -4.69
C ALA A 197 19.93 2.24 -4.53
N PRO A 198 20.75 2.02 -5.59
CA PRO A 198 21.73 0.92 -5.64
C PRO A 198 22.75 0.94 -4.51
N VAL A 199 23.27 2.13 -4.16
CA VAL A 199 24.29 2.29 -3.12
C VAL A 199 23.74 1.86 -1.75
N LYS A 200 22.55 2.34 -1.38
CA LYS A 200 21.92 2.00 -0.11
C LYS A 200 21.51 0.53 -0.03
N CYS A 201 21.04 -0.03 -1.14
CA CYS A 201 20.76 -1.47 -1.21
C CYS A 201 22.01 -2.29 -0.90
N ARG A 202 23.14 -1.99 -1.55
CA ARG A 202 24.41 -2.71 -1.28
C ARG A 202 24.88 -2.53 0.17
N GLU A 203 24.80 -1.33 0.72
CA GLU A 203 25.22 -1.05 2.10
C GLU A 203 24.43 -1.87 3.13
N LEU A 204 23.10 -1.91 2.98
CA LEU A 204 22.24 -2.64 3.90
C LEU A 204 22.37 -4.16 3.73
N LEU A 205 22.51 -4.65 2.50
CA LEU A 205 22.64 -6.09 2.24
C LEU A 205 23.91 -6.69 2.84
N LYS A 206 25.01 -5.92 2.93
CA LYS A 206 26.21 -6.35 3.67
C LYS A 206 25.91 -6.67 5.14
N GLY A 207 24.97 -5.96 5.76
CA GLY A 207 24.51 -6.25 7.12
C GLY A 207 23.63 -7.49 7.23
N VAL A 208 22.98 -7.90 6.13
CA VAL A 208 22.06 -9.04 6.08
C VAL A 208 22.81 -10.37 6.07
N GLU A 209 24.04 -10.42 5.54
CA GLU A 209 24.90 -11.62 5.52
C GLU A 209 25.12 -12.24 6.90
N GLN A 210 24.97 -11.45 7.96
CA GLN A 210 25.13 -11.89 9.36
C GLN A 210 23.83 -12.46 9.96
N VAL A 211 22.70 -12.39 9.24
CA VAL A 211 21.39 -12.81 9.75
C VAL A 211 21.20 -14.32 9.54
N PRO A 212 20.80 -15.08 10.58
CA PRO A 212 20.47 -16.48 10.41
C PRO A 212 19.19 -16.63 9.58
N ALA A 213 19.36 -17.06 8.33
CA ALA A 213 18.29 -17.28 7.35
C ALA A 213 18.49 -18.62 6.62
N GLY A 214 17.39 -19.26 6.22
CA GLY A 214 17.42 -20.56 5.53
C GLY A 214 17.71 -20.45 4.03
N ASP A 215 17.90 -21.59 3.37
CA ASP A 215 18.33 -21.65 1.96
C ASP A 215 17.34 -20.96 1.00
N GLU A 216 16.04 -21.04 1.26
CA GLU A 216 15.01 -20.38 0.42
C GLU A 216 15.17 -18.85 0.43
N PHE A 217 15.52 -18.25 1.58
CA PHE A 217 15.78 -16.82 1.71
C PHE A 217 16.95 -16.40 0.80
N TRP A 218 18.07 -17.11 0.92
CA TRP A 218 19.27 -16.80 0.13
C TRP A 218 19.08 -17.09 -1.34
N SER A 219 18.32 -18.13 -1.69
CA SER A 219 17.96 -18.44 -3.08
C SER A 219 17.20 -17.28 -3.74
N VAL A 220 16.20 -16.72 -3.05
CA VAL A 220 15.46 -15.55 -3.56
C VAL A 220 16.38 -14.35 -3.70
N LEU A 221 17.19 -14.04 -2.68
CA LEU A 221 18.08 -12.88 -2.71
C LEU A 221 19.12 -12.98 -3.85
N ASN A 222 19.74 -14.15 -4.00
CA ASN A 222 20.78 -14.40 -5.02
C ASN A 222 20.22 -14.46 -6.44
N SER A 223 18.91 -14.68 -6.60
CA SER A 223 18.23 -14.66 -7.90
C SER A 223 18.11 -13.26 -8.51
N ILE A 224 18.43 -12.20 -7.75
CA ILE A 224 18.29 -10.81 -8.17
C ILE A 224 19.70 -10.26 -8.49
N PRO A 225 20.10 -10.23 -9.78
CA PRO A 225 21.43 -9.80 -10.16
C PRO A 225 21.73 -8.33 -9.83
N GLU A 226 20.70 -7.48 -9.77
CA GLU A 226 20.83 -6.05 -9.47
C GLU A 226 21.24 -5.76 -8.02
N LEU A 227 21.17 -6.75 -7.13
CA LEU A 227 21.62 -6.64 -5.75
C LEU A 227 23.11 -6.96 -5.56
N LYS A 228 23.81 -7.39 -6.62
CA LYS A 228 25.26 -7.72 -6.61
C LYS A 228 26.15 -6.50 -6.85
#